data_AF-A0A7L1VCD4-F1
#
_entry.id   AF-A0A7L1VCD4-F1
#
_cell.length_a   1.000
_cell.length_b   1.000
_cell.length_c   1.000
_cell.angle_alpha   90.00
_cell.angle_beta   90.00
_cell.angle_gamma   90.00
#
_symmetry.space_group_name_H-M   'P 1'
#
loop_
_entity.id
_entity.type
_entity.pdbx_description
1 polymer ?
#
loop_
_entity_poly.entity_id
_entity_poly.type
_entity_poly.pdbx_seq_one_letter_code
_entity_poly.pdbx_strand_id
1 'polypeptide(L)'
;PQASVSNGGGDDGGRELVELKVIWNKNKYDVKFCLDSTGAELKQKIHSLTGLPPAMQKVMFKGLLPEEKTLREIKVTNGAKIMVVGSTINDVLAVNTPKEAAQQEVKAEENKKEPLCRQKQHRKVLDKGKPDDVMPSVKGVQERLPTVPLSGMYNKSGGKVRLTFKLEQDQLWIGTKERTEKLPMGSIKNVVSEPIEGHEDYHMMAFQLGPTEASYYWVYWVPTQYVDAIKDTVLGKWQYF
;
A
#
# COMPACT_ATOMS: atom_id res chain seq x y z
N PRO A 1 -27.64 58.33 -12.04
CA PRO A 1 -27.93 57.03 -11.40
C PRO A 1 -27.15 55.89 -12.06
N GLN A 2 -26.20 55.37 -11.28
CA GLN A 2 -25.49 54.09 -11.35
C GLN A 2 -24.66 53.70 -12.58
N ALA A 3 -23.36 53.64 -12.29
CA ALA A 3 -22.29 52.99 -13.02
C ALA A 3 -22.39 51.46 -13.02
N SER A 4 -21.80 50.85 -14.05
CA SER A 4 -20.74 49.85 -13.87
C SER A 4 -19.96 49.72 -15.18
N VAL A 5 -18.83 50.42 -15.22
CA VAL A 5 -17.66 49.98 -15.99
C VAL A 5 -17.15 48.69 -15.35
N SER A 6 -16.81 47.68 -16.15
CA SER A 6 -15.87 46.65 -15.70
C SER A 6 -14.72 46.60 -16.67
N ASN A 7 -13.60 47.09 -16.16
CA ASN A 7 -12.28 47.20 -16.75
C ASN A 7 -11.59 45.84 -16.96
N GLY A 8 -10.65 45.84 -17.90
CA GLY A 8 -9.37 45.11 -17.82
C GLY A 8 -9.43 43.69 -18.40
N GLY A 9 -8.78 43.35 -19.50
CA GLY A 9 -7.42 43.76 -19.92
C GLY A 9 -6.41 42.74 -19.39
N GLY A 10 -5.86 41.90 -20.27
CA GLY A 10 -4.88 40.88 -19.91
C GLY A 10 -4.39 40.04 -21.08
N ASP A 11 -3.87 40.70 -22.11
CA ASP A 11 -2.67 40.32 -22.88
C ASP A 11 -2.43 38.81 -23.15
N ASP A 12 -2.95 38.32 -24.28
CA ASP A 12 -2.55 37.04 -24.90
C ASP A 12 -1.18 37.22 -25.59
N GLY A 13 -0.17 37.55 -24.79
CA GLY A 13 1.20 37.73 -25.24
C GLY A 13 1.91 36.38 -25.29
N GLY A 14 1.85 35.66 -26.42
CA GLY A 14 2.88 34.70 -26.89
C GLY A 14 3.45 33.67 -25.90
N ARG A 15 2.74 33.31 -24.83
CA ARG A 15 3.24 32.40 -23.78
C ARG A 15 2.98 30.96 -24.18
N GLU A 16 4.06 30.22 -24.41
CA GLU A 16 4.01 28.81 -24.78
C GLU A 16 3.47 27.97 -23.60
N LEU A 17 2.22 27.51 -23.72
CA LEU A 17 1.55 26.70 -22.72
C LEU A 17 1.86 25.21 -22.93
N VAL A 18 2.05 24.51 -21.82
CA VAL A 18 2.28 23.06 -21.78
C VAL A 18 1.17 22.38 -20.96
N GLU A 19 0.70 21.22 -21.42
CA GLU A 19 -0.22 20.38 -20.64
C GLU A 19 0.60 19.43 -19.75
N LEU A 20 0.32 19.46 -18.46
CA LEU A 20 1.01 18.70 -17.42
C LEU A 20 0.01 17.78 -16.73
N LYS A 21 0.48 16.58 -16.35
CA LYS A 21 -0.29 15.63 -15.55
C LYS A 21 0.27 15.61 -14.13
N VAL A 22 -0.36 16.35 -13.24
CA VAL A 22 -0.01 16.38 -11.81
C VAL A 22 -0.63 15.17 -11.11
N ILE A 23 0.19 14.39 -10.41
CA ILE A 23 -0.22 13.18 -9.70
C ILE A 23 0.02 13.39 -8.21
N TRP A 24 -1.06 13.40 -7.43
CA TRP A 24 -1.01 13.60 -5.97
C TRP A 24 -2.03 12.69 -5.29
N ASN A 25 -1.59 11.95 -4.26
CA ASN A 25 -2.43 10.99 -3.52
C ASN A 25 -3.29 10.06 -4.41
N LYS A 26 -2.66 9.46 -5.44
CA LYS A 26 -3.29 8.62 -6.50
C LYS A 26 -4.28 9.34 -7.43
N ASN A 27 -4.62 10.59 -7.17
CA ASN A 27 -5.42 11.44 -8.05
C ASN A 27 -4.54 12.03 -9.15
N LYS A 28 -5.13 12.22 -10.34
CA LYS A 28 -4.48 12.78 -11.52
C LYS A 28 -5.21 14.06 -11.90
N TYR A 29 -4.47 15.14 -12.08
CA TYR A 29 -4.96 16.44 -12.47
C TYR A 29 -4.28 16.85 -13.76
N ASP A 30 -5.06 17.11 -14.81
CA ASP A 30 -4.56 17.65 -16.06
C ASP A 30 -4.53 19.19 -15.94
N VAL A 31 -3.36 19.79 -16.09
CA VAL A 31 -3.10 21.21 -15.81
C VAL A 31 -2.41 21.84 -17.01
N LYS A 32 -2.96 22.95 -17.51
CA LYS A 32 -2.28 23.81 -18.47
C LYS A 32 -1.45 24.85 -17.73
N PHE A 33 -0.16 24.94 -18.05
CA PHE A 33 0.77 25.82 -17.38
C PHE A 33 1.76 26.45 -18.35
N CYS A 34 2.28 27.64 -18.05
CA CYS A 34 3.22 28.35 -18.91
C CYS A 34 4.63 27.74 -18.79
N LEU A 35 5.32 27.50 -19.92
CA LEU A 35 6.69 26.96 -19.89
C LEU A 35 7.72 27.94 -19.32
N ASP A 36 7.47 29.23 -19.46
CA ASP A 36 8.34 30.29 -18.96
C ASP A 36 8.07 30.58 -17.47
N SER A 37 7.07 29.92 -16.86
CA SER A 37 6.84 30.00 -15.43
C SER A 37 7.84 29.14 -14.65
N THR A 38 8.13 29.60 -13.44
CA THR A 38 9.06 28.98 -12.50
C THR A 38 8.46 27.79 -11.76
N GLY A 39 9.33 26.97 -11.17
CA GLY A 39 8.89 25.88 -10.31
C GLY A 39 8.10 26.35 -9.08
N ALA A 40 8.41 27.54 -8.56
CA ALA A 40 7.65 28.17 -7.48
C ALA A 40 6.19 28.44 -7.89
N GLU A 41 5.97 28.99 -9.09
CA GLU A 41 4.62 29.24 -9.61
C GLU A 41 3.86 27.94 -9.86
N LEU A 42 4.54 26.89 -10.33
CA LEU A 42 3.92 25.56 -10.48
C LEU A 42 3.47 25.01 -9.12
N LYS A 43 4.25 25.18 -8.05
CA LYS A 43 3.82 24.82 -6.69
C LYS A 43 2.62 25.63 -6.21
N GLN A 44 2.56 26.93 -6.53
CA GLN A 44 1.37 27.74 -6.23
C GLN A 44 0.13 27.20 -6.96
N LYS A 45 0.27 26.81 -8.23
CA LYS A 45 -0.82 26.20 -8.99
C LYS A 45 -1.27 24.86 -8.39
N ILE A 46 -0.32 24.03 -7.97
CA ILE A 46 -0.59 22.77 -7.27
C ILE A 46 -1.30 23.05 -5.94
N HIS A 47 -0.92 24.08 -5.19
CA HIS A 47 -1.59 24.49 -3.96
C HIS A 47 -3.07 24.80 -4.22
N SER A 48 -3.38 25.58 -5.26
CA SER A 48 -4.77 25.89 -5.62
C SER A 48 -5.59 24.66 -6.00
N LEU A 49 -4.96 23.62 -6.57
CA LEU A 49 -5.64 22.38 -7.00
C LEU A 49 -5.81 21.35 -5.88
N THR A 50 -4.83 21.25 -4.99
CA THR A 50 -4.71 20.18 -3.99
C THR A 50 -4.96 20.64 -2.56
N GLY A 51 -4.95 21.96 -2.32
CA GLY A 51 -4.94 22.55 -0.99
C GLY A 51 -3.60 22.39 -0.24
N LEU A 52 -2.60 21.75 -0.84
CA LEU A 52 -1.32 21.46 -0.20
C LEU A 52 -0.41 22.70 -0.20
N PRO A 53 0.01 23.25 0.96
CA PRO A 53 0.86 24.45 0.98
C PRO A 53 2.20 24.23 0.26
N PRO A 54 2.74 25.20 -0.51
CA PRO A 54 3.99 25.05 -1.27
C PRO A 54 5.19 24.53 -0.47
N ALA A 55 5.30 24.92 0.81
CA ALA A 55 6.34 24.46 1.73
C ALA A 55 6.24 22.96 2.06
N MET A 56 5.04 22.38 1.98
CA MET A 56 4.77 20.96 2.22
C MET A 56 4.68 20.16 0.91
N GLN A 57 4.91 20.80 -0.25
CA GLN A 57 4.93 20.15 -1.55
C GLN A 57 6.34 19.71 -1.94
N LYS A 58 6.55 18.40 -1.98
CA LYS A 58 7.69 17.78 -2.66
C LYS A 58 7.29 17.43 -4.09
N VAL A 59 7.50 18.38 -4.99
CA VAL A 59 7.24 18.23 -6.43
C VAL A 59 8.42 17.55 -7.11
N MET A 60 8.14 16.50 -7.87
CA MET A 60 9.12 15.68 -8.57
C MET A 60 8.84 15.63 -10.07
N PHE A 61 9.84 16.00 -10.85
CA PHE A 61 9.90 15.84 -12.30
C PHE A 61 11.36 15.62 -12.72
N LYS A 62 11.68 14.41 -13.20
CA LYS A 62 13.07 13.98 -13.49
C LYS A 62 14.06 14.28 -12.34
N GLY A 63 13.58 14.19 -11.09
CA GLY A 63 14.29 14.65 -9.90
C GLY A 63 13.40 15.57 -9.06
N LEU A 64 13.98 16.22 -8.05
CA LEU A 64 13.28 17.24 -7.26
C LEU A 64 13.19 18.52 -8.08
N LEU A 65 11.99 19.07 -8.19
CA LEU A 65 11.74 20.25 -9.02
C LEU A 65 12.34 21.51 -8.35
N PRO A 66 13.34 22.17 -8.98
CA PRO A 66 13.91 23.40 -8.46
C PRO A 66 12.92 24.56 -8.61
N GLU A 67 12.81 25.40 -7.59
CA GLU A 67 11.84 26.51 -7.57
C GLU A 67 12.28 27.71 -8.42
N GLU A 68 13.58 27.87 -8.59
CA GLU A 68 14.23 29.04 -9.22
C GLU A 68 14.32 28.90 -10.75
N LYS A 69 14.16 27.68 -11.28
CA LYS A 69 14.23 27.42 -12.71
C LYS A 69 12.85 27.40 -13.35
N THR A 70 12.80 27.82 -14.61
CA THR A 70 11.60 27.74 -15.44
C THR A 70 11.33 26.31 -15.90
N LEU A 71 10.07 26.00 -16.21
CA LEU A 71 9.69 24.69 -16.76
C LEU A 71 10.43 24.38 -18.09
N ARG A 72 10.74 25.42 -18.87
CA ARG A 72 11.58 25.35 -20.07
C ARG A 72 12.99 24.86 -19.76
N GLU A 73 13.65 25.42 -18.75
CA GLU A 73 15.02 25.03 -18.35
C GLU A 73 15.11 23.61 -17.81
N ILE A 74 14.07 23.16 -17.10
CA ILE A 74 13.98 21.77 -16.61
C ILE A 74 13.47 20.79 -17.68
N LYS A 75 13.32 21.24 -18.93
CA LYS A 75 12.92 20.44 -20.11
C LYS A 75 11.60 19.70 -19.89
N VAL A 76 10.62 20.41 -19.35
CA VAL A 76 9.23 19.95 -19.28
C VAL A 76 8.66 19.94 -20.69
N THR A 77 8.01 18.83 -21.05
CA THR A 77 7.40 18.62 -22.36
C THR A 77 5.89 18.49 -22.21
N ASN A 78 5.16 18.63 -23.31
CA ASN A 78 3.72 18.41 -23.31
C ASN A 78 3.38 16.96 -22.89
N GLY A 79 2.41 16.80 -22.00
CA GLY A 79 2.05 15.54 -21.35
C GLY A 79 2.99 15.09 -20.22
N ALA A 80 3.90 15.95 -19.75
CA ALA A 80 4.82 15.62 -18.65
C ALA A 80 4.08 15.24 -17.36
N LYS A 81 4.53 14.15 -16.72
CA LYS A 81 3.99 13.68 -15.45
C LYS A 81 4.75 14.33 -14.29
N ILE A 82 4.06 15.14 -13.51
CA ILE A 82 4.58 15.81 -12.32
C ILE A 82 4.06 15.04 -11.10
N MET A 83 4.95 14.45 -10.30
CA MET A 83 4.56 13.76 -9.07
C MET A 83 4.66 14.72 -7.90
N VAL A 84 3.60 14.83 -7.10
CA VAL A 84 3.59 15.68 -5.91
C VAL A 84 3.45 14.77 -4.69
N VAL A 85 4.38 14.91 -3.75
CA VAL A 85 4.35 14.23 -2.47
C VAL A 85 4.21 15.28 -1.37
N GLY A 86 3.22 15.12 -0.50
CA GLY A 86 2.94 16.00 0.61
C GLY A 86 1.53 15.78 1.13
N SER A 87 1.31 16.09 2.40
CA SER A 87 0.05 15.89 3.10
C SER A 87 -0.55 17.25 3.46
N THR A 88 -1.87 17.41 3.29
CA THR A 88 -2.53 18.65 3.71
C THR A 88 -2.55 18.75 5.23
N ILE A 89 -2.76 19.95 5.78
CA ILE A 89 -2.91 20.14 7.23
C ILE A 89 -4.08 19.31 7.76
N ASN A 90 -5.16 19.12 6.98
CA ASN A 90 -6.26 18.22 7.34
C ASN A 90 -5.83 16.75 7.38
N ASP A 91 -4.95 16.30 6.48
CA ASP A 91 -4.35 14.96 6.54
C ASP A 91 -3.41 14.83 7.74
N VAL A 92 -2.62 15.87 8.05
CA VAL A 92 -1.72 15.89 9.22
C VAL A 92 -2.52 15.91 10.52
N LEU A 93 -3.64 16.65 10.60
CA LEU A 93 -4.52 16.68 11.77
C LEU A 93 -5.31 15.37 11.95
N ALA A 94 -5.73 14.73 10.84
CA ALA A 94 -6.27 13.38 10.87
C ALA A 94 -5.25 12.33 11.33
N VAL A 95 -3.95 12.60 11.12
CA VAL A 95 -2.83 11.75 11.58
C VAL A 95 -2.31 12.13 12.98
N ASN A 96 -2.52 13.38 13.43
CA ASN A 96 -2.05 13.92 14.72
C ASN A 96 -3.13 13.99 15.80
N THR A 97 -4.31 13.42 15.58
CA THR A 97 -5.17 13.08 16.72
C THR A 97 -4.61 11.79 17.29
N PRO A 98 -4.00 11.77 18.50
CA PRO A 98 -3.58 10.54 19.10
C PRO A 98 -4.86 9.75 19.39
N LYS A 99 -5.10 8.65 18.67
CA LYS A 99 -5.84 7.55 19.27
C LYS A 99 -4.86 6.91 20.24
N GLU A 100 -4.83 7.50 21.43
CA GLU A 100 -4.12 7.01 22.59
C GLU A 100 -4.56 5.57 22.88
N ALA A 101 -3.57 4.81 23.34
CA ALA A 101 -3.64 3.38 23.59
C ALA A 101 -4.84 3.00 24.47
N ALA A 102 -5.81 2.32 23.87
CA ALA A 102 -6.64 1.37 24.57
C ALA A 102 -6.89 0.20 23.62
N GLN A 103 -6.12 -0.86 23.83
CA GLN A 103 -6.44 -2.25 23.48
C GLN A 103 -6.88 -2.45 22.02
N GLN A 104 -5.93 -2.85 21.17
CA GLN A 104 -6.23 -3.45 19.87
C GLN A 104 -6.83 -4.85 20.06
N GLU A 105 -8.04 -4.88 20.63
CA GLU A 105 -9.03 -5.87 20.29
C GLU A 105 -9.64 -5.47 18.93
N VAL A 106 -9.33 -6.29 17.94
CA VAL A 106 -10.22 -6.72 16.85
C VAL A 106 -11.41 -5.79 16.57
N LYS A 107 -11.19 -4.74 15.78
CA LYS A 107 -12.28 -4.18 14.95
C LYS A 107 -11.81 -4.02 13.52
N ALA A 108 -12.23 -5.00 12.74
CA ALA A 108 -12.43 -4.88 11.30
C ALA A 108 -13.22 -3.59 11.03
N GLU A 109 -12.64 -2.67 10.27
CA GLU A 109 -13.43 -1.74 9.46
C GLU A 109 -12.97 -1.85 8.01
N GLU A 110 -13.86 -2.51 7.28
CA GLU A 110 -13.99 -2.61 5.85
C GLU A 110 -13.59 -1.31 5.15
N ASN A 111 -12.45 -1.33 4.48
CA ASN A 111 -12.27 -0.46 3.32
C ASN A 111 -12.92 -1.20 2.15
N LYS A 112 -13.97 -0.62 1.55
CA LYS A 112 -14.77 -1.16 0.43
C LYS A 112 -13.91 -1.65 -0.75
N LYS A 113 -13.37 -2.85 -0.60
CA LYS A 113 -12.90 -3.76 -1.64
C LYS A 113 -13.55 -5.08 -1.29
N GLU A 114 -14.08 -5.78 -2.29
CA GLU A 114 -14.63 -7.12 -2.06
C GLU A 114 -13.65 -7.95 -1.24
N PRO A 115 -14.13 -8.72 -0.23
CA PRO A 115 -13.27 -9.51 0.63
C PRO A 115 -12.36 -10.38 -0.23
N LEU A 116 -11.10 -10.59 0.18
CA LEU A 116 -10.09 -11.23 -0.66
C LEU A 116 -10.58 -12.60 -1.14
N CYS A 117 -11.32 -13.33 -0.31
CA CYS A 117 -11.97 -14.59 -0.68
C CYS A 117 -12.89 -14.52 -1.91
N ARG A 118 -13.54 -13.38 -2.18
CA ARG A 118 -14.44 -13.19 -3.34
C ARG A 118 -13.71 -12.82 -4.63
N GLN A 119 -12.45 -12.42 -4.56
CA GLN A 119 -11.67 -12.13 -5.76
C GLN A 119 -11.39 -13.43 -6.55
N LYS A 120 -11.55 -13.36 -7.88
CA LYS A 120 -11.48 -14.54 -8.77
C LYS A 120 -10.23 -15.40 -8.59
N GLN A 121 -9.09 -14.80 -8.25
CA GLN A 121 -7.82 -15.50 -8.05
C GLN A 121 -7.81 -16.38 -6.80
N HIS A 122 -8.43 -15.93 -5.71
CA HIS A 122 -8.46 -16.63 -4.42
C HIS A 122 -9.55 -17.71 -4.44
N ARG A 123 -10.73 -17.40 -4.99
CA ARG A 123 -11.84 -18.34 -5.11
C ARG A 123 -11.46 -19.62 -5.86
N LYS A 124 -10.68 -19.53 -6.95
CA LYS A 124 -10.21 -20.70 -7.70
C LYS A 124 -9.42 -21.71 -6.85
N VAL A 125 -8.71 -21.25 -5.83
CA VAL A 125 -7.95 -22.12 -4.91
C VAL A 125 -8.86 -22.65 -3.80
N LEU A 126 -9.77 -21.81 -3.30
CA LEU A 126 -10.74 -22.18 -2.26
C LEU A 126 -11.80 -23.18 -2.77
N ASP A 127 -12.18 -23.10 -4.04
CA ASP A 127 -13.12 -24.03 -4.70
C ASP A 127 -12.60 -25.47 -4.73
N LYS A 128 -11.28 -25.68 -4.56
CA LYS A 128 -10.69 -27.02 -4.40
C LYS A 128 -11.04 -27.66 -3.05
N GLY A 129 -11.55 -26.88 -2.10
CA GLY A 129 -11.86 -27.31 -0.75
C GLY A 129 -10.65 -27.32 0.20
N LYS A 130 -10.95 -27.70 1.44
CA LYS A 130 -9.98 -27.85 2.52
C LYS A 130 -9.05 -29.02 2.23
N PRO A 131 -7.72 -28.85 2.35
CA PRO A 131 -6.77 -29.96 2.22
C PRO A 131 -6.97 -30.99 3.34
N ASP A 132 -6.96 -32.28 3.00
CA ASP A 132 -7.15 -33.36 3.99
C ASP A 132 -6.01 -33.45 5.02
N ASP A 133 -4.82 -32.98 4.66
CA ASP A 133 -3.61 -32.98 5.49
C ASP A 133 -3.36 -31.64 6.20
N VAL A 134 -4.31 -30.71 6.14
CA VAL A 134 -4.18 -29.44 6.86
C VAL A 134 -4.20 -29.68 8.36
N MET A 135 -3.33 -28.97 9.07
CA MET A 135 -3.33 -29.00 10.52
C MET A 135 -4.72 -28.57 11.06
N PRO A 136 -5.29 -29.29 12.03
CA PRO A 136 -6.57 -28.92 12.64
C PRO A 136 -6.51 -27.52 13.23
N SER A 137 -7.58 -26.75 13.07
CA SER A 137 -7.72 -25.47 13.75
C SER A 137 -8.45 -25.61 15.08
N VAL A 138 -8.04 -24.81 16.08
CA VAL A 138 -8.71 -24.71 17.37
C VAL A 138 -9.27 -23.29 17.51
N LYS A 139 -10.60 -23.15 17.45
CA LYS A 139 -11.27 -21.85 17.51
C LYS A 139 -11.07 -21.22 18.90
N GLY A 140 -10.75 -19.92 18.92
CA GLY A 140 -10.62 -19.14 20.16
C GLY A 140 -9.32 -19.34 20.94
N VAL A 141 -8.37 -20.11 20.40
CA VAL A 141 -7.05 -20.30 21.00
C VAL A 141 -6.02 -19.60 20.12
N GLN A 142 -5.15 -18.80 20.73
CA GLN A 142 -3.92 -18.35 20.10
C GLN A 142 -2.78 -19.22 20.62
N GLU A 143 -2.07 -19.90 19.72
CA GLU A 143 -0.99 -20.80 20.06
C GLU A 143 0.33 -20.25 19.51
N ARG A 144 1.43 -20.51 20.23
CA ARG A 144 2.76 -20.19 19.73
C ARG A 144 3.07 -21.02 18.49
N LEU A 145 3.95 -20.49 17.64
CA LEU A 145 4.43 -21.24 16.49
C LEU A 145 5.06 -22.56 16.94
N PRO A 146 4.64 -23.69 16.36
CA PRO A 146 5.24 -24.98 16.70
C PRO A 146 6.66 -25.06 16.15
N THR A 147 7.49 -25.91 16.77
CA THR A 147 8.83 -26.23 16.25
C THR A 147 8.78 -27.12 15.02
N VAL A 148 7.63 -27.75 14.77
CA VAL A 148 7.35 -28.57 13.59
C VAL A 148 6.75 -27.72 12.45
N PRO A 149 6.94 -28.13 11.18
CA PRO A 149 6.38 -27.40 10.04
C PRO A 149 4.85 -27.41 10.03
N LEU A 150 4.24 -26.24 9.83
CA LEU A 150 2.83 -26.13 9.49
C LEU A 150 2.65 -26.71 8.09
N SER A 151 1.86 -27.77 7.96
CA SER A 151 1.73 -28.54 6.72
C SER A 151 0.29 -28.58 6.23
N GLY A 152 0.11 -29.01 4.98
CA GLY A 152 -1.20 -29.18 4.37
C GLY A 152 -1.90 -27.88 3.99
N MET A 153 -1.15 -26.80 3.73
CA MET A 153 -1.72 -25.55 3.20
C MET A 153 -1.63 -25.53 1.67
N TYR A 154 -2.31 -24.58 1.02
CA TYR A 154 -2.19 -24.35 -0.42
C TYR A 154 -1.46 -23.06 -0.76
N ASN A 155 -0.80 -23.04 -1.92
CA ASN A 155 -0.28 -21.81 -2.54
C ASN A 155 -1.25 -21.25 -3.60
N LYS A 156 -0.89 -20.15 -4.27
CA LYS A 156 -1.72 -19.54 -5.35
C LYS A 156 -2.07 -20.45 -6.53
N SER A 157 -1.28 -21.50 -6.78
CA SER A 157 -1.54 -22.50 -7.81
C SER A 157 -2.41 -23.66 -7.29
N GLY A 158 -2.74 -23.66 -5.99
CA GLY A 158 -3.38 -24.75 -5.28
C GLY A 158 -2.48 -25.99 -5.16
N GLY A 159 -1.17 -25.80 -5.16
CA GLY A 159 -0.19 -26.83 -4.79
C GLY A 159 0.05 -26.82 -3.29
N LYS A 160 0.39 -27.99 -2.73
CA LYS A 160 0.66 -28.14 -1.30
C LYS A 160 1.90 -27.37 -0.88
N VAL A 161 1.77 -26.63 0.21
CA VAL A 161 2.85 -25.85 0.82
C VAL A 161 2.95 -26.15 2.32
N ARG A 162 4.18 -26.16 2.81
CA ARG A 162 4.52 -26.22 4.24
C ARG A 162 5.29 -24.98 4.63
N LEU A 163 5.02 -24.45 5.82
CA LEU A 163 5.74 -23.34 6.42
C LEU A 163 6.58 -23.86 7.60
N THR A 164 7.88 -23.64 7.55
CA THR A 164 8.79 -23.96 8.66
C THR A 164 9.41 -22.67 9.19
N PHE A 165 9.23 -22.40 10.48
CA PHE A 165 9.80 -21.23 11.14
C PHE A 165 11.10 -21.62 11.83
N LYS A 166 12.23 -21.15 11.32
CA LYS A 166 13.56 -21.32 11.91
C LYS A 166 13.89 -20.07 12.72
N LEU A 167 13.32 -19.99 13.92
CA LEU A 167 13.43 -18.82 14.81
C LEU A 167 14.89 -18.49 15.15
N GLU A 168 15.72 -19.50 15.40
CA GLU A 168 17.15 -19.31 15.70
C GLU A 168 17.95 -18.70 14.54
N GLN A 169 17.47 -18.89 13.30
CA GLN A 169 18.12 -18.41 12.09
C GLN A 169 17.41 -17.18 11.51
N ASP A 170 16.37 -16.68 12.18
CA ASP A 170 15.49 -15.61 11.68
C ASP A 170 14.99 -15.87 10.25
N GLN A 171 14.56 -17.10 9.97
CA GLN A 171 14.13 -17.53 8.63
C GLN A 171 12.76 -18.19 8.60
N LEU A 172 11.97 -17.83 7.60
CA LEU A 172 10.76 -18.54 7.17
C LEU A 172 11.10 -19.41 5.95
N TRP A 173 10.85 -20.71 6.03
CA TRP A 173 10.99 -21.61 4.88
C TRP A 173 9.62 -21.97 4.32
N ILE A 174 9.45 -21.73 3.03
CA ILE A 174 8.25 -22.09 2.26
C ILE A 174 8.59 -23.32 1.43
N GLY A 175 8.18 -24.49 1.92
CA GLY A 175 8.40 -25.77 1.26
C GLY A 175 7.25 -26.13 0.33
N THR A 176 7.55 -26.39 -0.93
CA THR A 176 6.65 -27.03 -1.90
C THR A 176 7.19 -28.42 -2.25
N LYS A 177 6.43 -29.20 -3.02
CA LYS A 177 6.89 -30.51 -3.51
C LYS A 177 8.19 -30.41 -4.33
N GLU A 178 8.34 -29.34 -5.11
CA GLU A 178 9.47 -29.15 -6.03
C GLU A 178 10.68 -28.51 -5.34
N ARG A 179 10.44 -27.52 -4.47
CA ARG A 179 11.52 -26.71 -3.88
C ARG A 179 11.16 -26.18 -2.50
N THR A 180 12.19 -25.87 -1.71
CA THR A 180 12.05 -25.11 -0.47
C THR A 180 12.71 -23.75 -0.62
N GLU A 181 11.92 -22.69 -0.49
CA GLU A 181 12.37 -21.31 -0.54
C GLU A 181 12.66 -20.82 0.87
N LYS A 182 13.85 -20.27 1.11
CA LYS A 182 14.27 -19.77 2.42
C LYS A 182 14.24 -18.26 2.42
N LEU A 183 13.39 -17.68 3.24
CA LEU A 183 13.18 -16.24 3.32
C LEU A 183 13.70 -15.74 4.68
N PRO A 184 14.61 -14.76 4.69
CA PRO A 184 14.93 -14.03 5.92
C PRO A 184 13.67 -13.32 6.44
N MET A 185 13.36 -13.40 7.73
CA MET A 185 12.12 -12.78 8.27
C MET A 185 12.12 -11.27 8.05
N GLY A 186 13.25 -10.58 8.26
CA GLY A 186 13.40 -9.16 7.95
C GLY A 186 13.23 -8.76 6.46
N SER A 187 13.20 -9.72 5.54
CA SER A 187 12.89 -9.44 4.12
C SER A 187 11.39 -9.28 3.87
N ILE A 188 10.54 -9.82 4.75
CA ILE A 188 9.09 -9.78 4.62
C ILE A 188 8.61 -8.42 5.11
N LYS A 189 8.05 -7.62 4.19
CA LYS A 189 7.66 -6.24 4.50
C LYS A 189 6.33 -6.13 5.22
N ASN A 190 5.44 -7.09 5.00
CA ASN A 190 4.09 -7.08 5.54
C ASN A 190 3.51 -8.50 5.52
N VAL A 191 2.58 -8.77 6.43
CA VAL A 191 1.78 -9.99 6.46
C VAL A 191 0.31 -9.62 6.53
N VAL A 192 -0.43 -9.95 5.48
CA VAL A 192 -1.89 -9.76 5.42
C VAL A 192 -2.59 -11.09 5.67
N SER A 193 -3.72 -11.07 6.37
CA SER A 193 -4.52 -12.26 6.63
C SER A 193 -6.00 -11.95 6.64
N GLU A 194 -6.83 -12.79 6.05
CA GLU A 194 -8.29 -12.71 6.11
C GLU A 194 -8.90 -14.08 6.40
N PRO A 195 -9.99 -14.18 7.19
CA PRO A 195 -10.71 -15.42 7.39
C PRO A 195 -11.35 -15.90 6.07
N ILE A 196 -11.47 -17.21 5.90
CA ILE A 196 -12.10 -17.81 4.73
C ILE A 196 -13.63 -17.84 4.94
N GLU A 197 -14.39 -17.32 3.99
CA GLU A 197 -15.86 -17.34 4.03
C GLU A 197 -16.37 -18.80 4.06
N GLY A 198 -17.17 -19.15 5.07
CA GLY A 198 -17.62 -20.52 5.33
C GLY A 198 -16.66 -21.39 6.16
N HIS A 199 -15.42 -20.92 6.40
CA HIS A 199 -14.40 -21.60 7.20
C HIS A 199 -13.66 -20.58 8.08
N GLU A 200 -14.36 -20.02 9.07
CA GLU A 200 -13.81 -19.00 9.98
C GLU A 200 -12.64 -19.49 10.84
N ASP A 201 -12.49 -20.81 10.97
CA ASP A 201 -11.39 -21.48 11.63
C ASP A 201 -10.09 -21.45 10.79
N TYR A 202 -10.17 -21.02 9.53
CA TYR A 202 -9.03 -20.90 8.63
C TYR A 202 -8.93 -19.52 8.00
N HIS A 203 -7.69 -19.11 7.77
CA HIS A 203 -7.35 -17.86 7.13
C HIS A 203 -6.62 -18.10 5.80
N MET A 204 -6.81 -17.18 4.87
CA MET A 204 -5.81 -16.90 3.86
C MET A 204 -4.82 -15.89 4.40
N MET A 205 -3.55 -16.09 4.07
CA MET A 205 -2.45 -15.25 4.51
C MET A 205 -1.54 -14.96 3.34
N ALA A 206 -0.96 -13.76 3.29
CA ALA A 206 0.05 -13.42 2.30
C ALA A 206 1.27 -12.76 2.94
N PHE A 207 2.44 -13.18 2.49
CA PHE A 207 3.73 -12.59 2.85
C PHE A 207 4.17 -11.64 1.74
N GLN A 208 4.46 -10.38 2.07
CA GLN A 208 4.95 -9.41 1.11
C GLN A 208 6.46 -9.58 0.89
N LEU A 209 6.86 -10.23 -0.21
CA LEU A 209 8.26 -10.53 -0.49
C LEU A 209 9.00 -9.43 -1.28
N GLY A 210 8.28 -8.39 -1.68
CA GLY A 210 8.81 -7.29 -2.50
C GLY A 210 8.14 -5.96 -2.21
N PRO A 211 8.52 -4.89 -2.91
CA PRO A 211 8.08 -3.53 -2.59
C PRO A 211 6.60 -3.26 -2.87
N THR A 212 5.91 -4.17 -3.59
CA THR A 212 4.52 -3.98 -4.03
C THR A 212 3.63 -5.15 -3.65
N GLU A 213 2.31 -4.92 -3.62
CA GLU A 213 1.28 -5.95 -3.38
C GLU A 213 1.31 -7.08 -4.43
N ALA A 214 1.84 -6.84 -5.63
CA ALA A 214 2.03 -7.89 -6.64
C ALA A 214 3.05 -8.96 -6.21
N SER A 215 3.88 -8.64 -5.21
CA SER A 215 4.89 -9.54 -4.64
C SER A 215 4.35 -10.36 -3.46
N TYR A 216 3.03 -10.40 -3.25
CA TYR A 216 2.44 -11.26 -2.23
C TYR A 216 2.60 -12.74 -2.58
N TYR A 217 3.19 -13.48 -1.64
CA TYR A 217 3.13 -14.93 -1.63
C TYR A 217 1.91 -15.37 -0.80
N TRP A 218 0.88 -15.86 -1.48
CA TRP A 218 -0.36 -16.32 -0.85
C TRP A 218 -0.27 -17.76 -0.37
N VAL A 219 -0.71 -17.96 0.87
CA VAL A 219 -0.93 -19.24 1.54
C VAL A 219 -2.39 -19.30 1.98
N TYR A 220 -3.06 -20.42 1.72
CA TYR A 220 -4.45 -20.64 2.07
C TYR A 220 -4.56 -21.76 3.09
N TRP A 221 -5.66 -21.75 3.85
CA TRP A 221 -5.96 -22.72 4.90
C TRP A 221 -4.99 -22.67 6.07
N VAL A 222 -4.54 -21.47 6.45
CA VAL A 222 -3.74 -21.25 7.66
C VAL A 222 -4.65 -21.38 8.88
N PRO A 223 -4.37 -22.28 9.84
CA PRO A 223 -5.19 -22.43 11.04
C PRO A 223 -5.22 -21.13 11.86
N THR A 224 -6.40 -20.70 12.32
CA THR A 224 -6.55 -19.39 13.00
C THR A 224 -5.64 -19.24 14.22
N GLN A 225 -5.35 -20.33 14.94
CA GLN A 225 -4.57 -20.27 16.18
C GLN A 225 -3.12 -19.83 15.99
N TYR A 226 -2.58 -19.99 14.78
CA TYR A 226 -1.20 -19.61 14.49
C TYR A 226 -1.11 -18.25 13.79
N VAL A 227 -2.22 -17.66 13.34
CA VAL A 227 -2.21 -16.44 12.52
C VAL A 227 -1.46 -15.30 13.21
N ASP A 228 -1.76 -15.05 14.47
CA ASP A 228 -1.14 -13.96 15.23
C ASP A 228 0.32 -14.28 15.57
N ALA A 229 0.61 -15.53 15.94
CA ALA A 229 1.98 -15.95 16.19
C ALA A 229 2.88 -15.86 14.94
N ILE A 230 2.33 -16.13 13.75
CA ILE A 230 3.04 -15.93 12.47
C ILE A 230 3.35 -14.45 12.27
N LYS A 231 2.36 -13.55 12.45
CA LYS A 231 2.55 -12.10 12.28
C LYS A 231 3.59 -11.56 13.25
N ASP A 232 3.46 -11.87 14.53
CA ASP A 232 4.37 -11.43 15.59
C ASP A 232 5.80 -11.89 15.34
N THR A 233 5.96 -13.12 14.86
CA THR A 233 7.28 -13.69 14.59
C THR A 233 7.91 -13.06 13.35
N VAL A 234 7.13 -12.85 12.29
CA VAL A 234 7.65 -12.39 11.00
C VAL A 234 7.90 -10.89 10.97
N LEU A 235 7.02 -10.08 11.58
CA LEU A 235 7.14 -8.62 11.60
C LEU A 235 7.89 -8.11 12.84
N GLY A 236 8.16 -9.01 13.80
CA GLY A 236 8.69 -8.66 15.12
C GLY A 236 7.60 -8.08 16.03
N LYS A 237 7.74 -8.30 17.34
CA LYS A 237 6.92 -7.57 18.32
C LYS A 237 7.33 -6.11 18.30
N TRP A 238 6.38 -5.20 18.07
CA TRP A 238 6.56 -3.78 18.36
C TRP A 238 6.90 -3.62 19.84
N GLN A 239 8.17 -3.40 20.17
CA GLN A 239 8.54 -2.85 21.46
C GLN A 239 8.37 -1.33 21.37
N TYR A 240 7.37 -0.81 22.08
CA TYR A 240 7.33 0.59 22.44
C TYR A 240 8.56 0.88 23.31
N PHE A 241 9.47 1.71 22.80
CA PHE A 241 10.49 2.39 23.61
C PHE A 241 9.92 3.71 24.12
#